data_AF-A0A1D2QLV3-F1
#
_entry.id   AF-A0A1D2QLV3-F1
#
_cell.length_a   1.000
_cell.length_b   1.000
_cell.length_c   1.000
_cell.angle_alpha   90.00
_cell.angle_beta   90.00
_cell.angle_gamma   90.00
#
_symmetry.space_group_name_H-M   'P 1'
#
loop_
_entity.id
_entity.type
_entity.pdbx_description
1 polymer ?
#
loop_
_entity_poly.entity_id
_entity_poly.type
_entity_poly.pdbx_seq_one_letter_code
_entity_poly.pdbx_strand_id
1 'polypeptide(L)'
;MSKIVKKITDKEKHTPAHAPGFMGRLGVVFNELGIKPREYVSVIADSTGLSKSGARLVMEADRPPKQIDSFSKFVSYLSYSLKEKRIVASEDQLASYLLTGEQNPFKSSDEDTFSLTEFLEQGPVLTSQIILKVEEVAKINDIDTNEDISKDAIRLIYYRIANHCFKNNIHSDFNEAEKQILSLLILAKDNLL
;
A
#
# COMPACT_ATOMS: atom_id res chain seq x y z
N MET A 1 17.10 -18.61 54.29
CA MET A 1 16.88 -17.20 53.87
C MET A 1 16.52 -17.20 52.39
N SER A 2 15.22 -17.11 52.12
CA SER A 2 14.66 -17.07 50.76
C SER A 2 14.86 -15.67 50.19
N LYS A 3 15.78 -15.51 49.24
CA LYS A 3 15.77 -14.37 48.33
C LYS A 3 15.31 -14.89 46.98
N ILE A 4 13.99 -14.90 46.87
CA ILE A 4 13.24 -14.69 45.64
C ILE A 4 13.93 -13.53 44.90
N VAL A 5 14.87 -13.87 44.03
CA VAL A 5 15.36 -12.94 43.02
C VAL A 5 14.19 -12.79 42.07
N LYS A 6 13.46 -11.69 42.28
CA LYS A 6 12.35 -11.21 41.48
C LYS A 6 12.60 -11.56 40.02
N LYS A 7 11.81 -12.50 39.50
CA LYS A 7 11.41 -12.57 38.10
C LYS A 7 10.89 -11.17 37.75
N ILE A 8 11.77 -10.31 37.26
CA ILE A 8 11.35 -9.16 36.48
C ILE A 8 10.88 -9.79 35.18
N THR A 9 9.59 -10.15 35.17
CA THR A 9 8.88 -10.41 33.94
C THR A 9 8.91 -9.11 33.15
N ASP A 10 9.87 -9.01 32.24
CA ASP A 10 9.71 -8.17 31.06
C ASP A 10 8.40 -8.63 30.42
N LYS A 11 7.32 -7.89 30.69
CA LYS A 11 6.12 -8.00 29.90
C LYS A 11 6.58 -7.66 28.48
N GLU A 12 6.71 -8.68 27.63
CA GLU A 12 7.01 -8.51 26.21
C GLU A 12 6.06 -7.43 25.69
N LYS A 13 6.61 -6.24 25.45
CA LYS A 13 5.84 -5.15 24.87
C LYS A 13 5.59 -5.56 23.43
N HIS A 14 4.40 -6.07 23.17
CA HIS A 14 3.98 -6.38 21.82
C HIS A 14 3.81 -5.10 21.02
N THR A 15 4.08 -5.20 19.73
CA THR A 15 3.78 -4.13 18.78
C THR A 15 2.29 -3.78 18.86
N PRO A 16 1.91 -2.50 18.79
CA PRO A 16 0.53 -2.04 18.84
C PRO A 16 -0.38 -2.72 17.80
N ALA A 17 -1.68 -2.56 17.98
CA ALA A 17 -2.66 -2.94 16.97
C ALA A 17 -2.30 -2.31 15.62
N HIS A 18 -2.46 -3.08 14.55
CA HIS A 18 -2.12 -2.68 13.18
C HIS A 18 -3.28 -2.98 12.24
N ALA A 19 -3.42 -2.14 11.22
CA ALA A 19 -4.32 -2.35 10.10
C ALA A 19 -3.70 -3.34 9.10
N PRO A 20 -4.53 -4.11 8.36
CA PRO A 20 -4.05 -4.97 7.28
C PRO A 20 -3.29 -4.16 6.21
N GLY A 21 -2.43 -4.81 5.43
CA GLY A 21 -1.63 -4.18 4.37
C GLY A 21 -0.26 -3.66 4.79
N PHE A 22 0.34 -4.24 5.84
CA PHE A 22 1.66 -3.85 6.33
C PHE A 22 2.73 -3.98 5.24
N MET A 23 2.75 -5.10 4.50
CA MET A 23 3.72 -5.36 3.45
C MET A 23 3.51 -4.49 2.21
N GLY A 24 2.27 -4.10 1.91
CA GLY A 24 2.00 -3.12 0.86
C GLY A 24 2.65 -1.77 1.18
N ARG A 25 2.43 -1.29 2.41
CA ARG A 25 3.03 -0.03 2.90
C ARG A 25 4.54 -0.11 3.02
N LEU A 26 5.06 -1.24 3.49
CA LEU A 26 6.50 -1.48 3.53
C LEU A 26 7.11 -1.55 2.13
N GLY A 27 6.38 -2.11 1.15
CA GLY A 27 6.79 -2.13 -0.26
C GLY A 27 7.01 -0.74 -0.82
N VAL A 28 6.14 0.22 -0.49
CA VAL A 28 6.31 1.65 -0.87
C VAL A 28 7.62 2.20 -0.30
N VAL A 29 7.87 2.00 0.99
CA VAL A 29 9.12 2.44 1.63
C VAL A 29 10.35 1.78 0.99
N PHE A 30 10.27 0.48 0.70
CA PHE A 30 11.35 -0.25 0.06
C PHE A 30 11.60 0.18 -1.39
N ASN A 31 10.56 0.60 -2.12
CA ASN A 31 10.70 1.15 -3.46
C ASN A 31 11.50 2.47 -3.43
N GLU A 32 11.18 3.38 -2.51
CA GLU A 32 11.95 4.61 -2.29
C GLU A 32 13.42 4.31 -1.92
N LEU A 33 13.63 3.27 -1.12
CA LEU A 33 14.96 2.77 -0.79
C LEU A 33 15.64 1.98 -1.92
N GLY A 34 14.95 1.70 -3.03
CA GLY A 34 15.48 0.93 -4.17
C GLY A 34 15.78 -0.53 -3.83
N ILE A 35 15.15 -1.06 -2.78
CA ILE A 35 15.30 -2.43 -2.31
C ILE A 35 14.40 -3.31 -3.16
N LYS A 36 14.94 -4.39 -3.74
CA LYS A 36 14.18 -5.30 -4.59
C LYS A 36 13.44 -6.35 -3.76
N PRO A 37 12.29 -6.88 -4.21
CA PRO A 37 11.52 -7.90 -3.47
C PRO A 37 12.33 -9.10 -2.98
N ARG A 38 13.34 -9.53 -3.76
CA ARG A 38 14.25 -10.63 -3.41
C ARG A 38 15.13 -10.35 -2.18
N GLU A 39 15.29 -9.08 -1.80
CA GLU A 39 16.14 -8.61 -0.69
C GLU A 39 15.33 -8.34 0.59
N TYR A 40 13.99 -8.37 0.52
CA TYR A 40 13.11 -7.98 1.64
C TYR A 40 13.37 -8.83 2.89
N VAL A 41 13.45 -10.15 2.74
CA VAL A 41 13.68 -11.06 3.87
C VAL A 41 15.00 -10.75 4.58
N SER A 42 16.08 -10.50 3.84
CA SER A 42 17.38 -10.16 4.42
C SER A 42 17.33 -8.82 5.13
N VAL A 43 16.78 -7.79 4.48
CA VAL A 43 16.70 -6.44 5.07
C VAL A 43 15.86 -6.47 6.35
N ILE A 44 14.71 -7.14 6.35
CA ILE A 44 13.86 -7.27 7.54
C ILE A 44 14.62 -8.01 8.63
N ALA A 45 15.25 -9.16 8.34
CA ALA A 45 16.00 -9.92 9.34
C ALA A 45 17.13 -9.09 9.98
N ASP A 46 17.96 -8.45 9.15
CA ASP A 46 19.15 -7.72 9.58
C ASP A 46 18.78 -6.46 10.40
N SER A 47 17.71 -5.76 10.02
CA SER A 47 17.26 -4.53 10.69
C SER A 47 16.44 -4.78 11.95
N THR A 48 15.70 -5.89 12.04
CA THR A 48 14.85 -6.21 13.19
C THR A 48 15.55 -7.09 14.24
N GLY A 49 16.65 -7.74 13.86
CA GLY A 49 17.31 -8.79 14.65
C GLY A 49 16.57 -10.14 14.63
N LEU A 50 15.56 -10.30 13.77
CA LEU A 50 14.84 -11.55 13.61
C LEU A 50 15.68 -12.58 12.82
N SER A 51 15.38 -13.86 13.02
CA SER A 51 15.86 -14.90 12.10
C SER A 51 15.25 -14.71 10.71
N LYS A 52 15.89 -15.26 9.67
CA LYS A 52 15.32 -15.28 8.31
C LYS A 52 13.93 -15.92 8.26
N SER A 53 13.68 -16.96 9.07
CA SER A 53 12.35 -17.56 9.19
C SER A 53 11.35 -16.62 9.85
N GLY A 54 11.75 -15.89 10.89
CA GLY A 54 10.93 -14.85 11.52
C GLY A 54 10.58 -13.71 10.56
N ALA A 55 11.55 -13.26 9.76
CA ALA A 55 11.34 -12.25 8.73
C ALA A 55 10.39 -12.72 7.62
N ARG A 56 10.47 -13.99 7.19
CA ARG A 56 9.49 -14.57 6.25
C ARG A 56 8.08 -14.58 6.82
N LEU A 57 7.93 -14.92 8.10
CA LEU A 57 6.62 -14.90 8.77
C LEU A 57 6.01 -13.50 8.90
N VAL A 58 6.83 -12.44 8.96
CA VAL A 58 6.37 -11.03 8.89
C VAL A 58 5.77 -10.77 7.50
N MET A 59 6.45 -11.22 6.44
CA MET A 59 5.99 -11.04 5.06
C MET A 59 4.74 -11.86 4.75
N GLU A 60 4.75 -13.16 5.04
CA GLU A 60 3.66 -14.08 4.73
C GLU A 60 2.38 -13.77 5.51
N ALA A 61 2.51 -13.30 6.76
CA ALA A 61 1.37 -12.95 7.59
C ALA A 61 0.97 -11.47 7.49
N ASP A 62 1.55 -10.72 6.55
CA ASP A 62 1.27 -9.31 6.29
C ASP A 62 1.18 -8.44 7.57
N ARG A 63 2.17 -8.59 8.47
CA ARG A 63 2.15 -7.97 9.80
C ARG A 63 3.53 -7.51 10.23
N PRO A 64 3.63 -6.46 11.06
CA PRO A 64 4.92 -6.03 11.61
C PRO A 64 5.56 -7.12 12.50
N PRO A 65 6.87 -7.00 12.80
CA PRO A 65 7.51 -7.73 13.88
C PRO A 65 6.66 -7.67 15.16
N LYS A 66 6.48 -8.81 15.84
CA LYS A 66 5.60 -8.92 17.02
C LYS A 66 6.13 -8.18 18.25
N GLN A 67 7.45 -8.07 18.37
CA GLN A 67 8.11 -7.40 19.50
C GLN A 67 8.30 -5.92 19.15
N ILE A 68 7.90 -5.02 20.05
CA ILE A 68 8.01 -3.58 19.81
C ILE A 68 9.46 -3.18 19.53
N ASP A 69 10.43 -3.75 20.25
CA ASP A 69 11.84 -3.38 20.10
C ASP A 69 12.37 -3.73 18.71
N SER A 70 11.93 -4.87 18.15
CA SER A 70 12.25 -5.25 16.76
C SER A 70 11.58 -4.33 15.75
N PHE A 71 10.33 -3.92 16.01
CA PHE A 71 9.63 -2.97 15.14
C PHE A 71 10.25 -1.57 15.20
N SER A 72 10.56 -1.05 16.39
CA SER A 72 11.21 0.25 16.58
C SER A 72 12.58 0.29 15.92
N LYS A 73 13.43 -0.75 16.12
CA LYS A 73 14.72 -0.86 15.42
C LYS A 73 14.56 -0.81 13.90
N PHE A 74 13.54 -1.48 13.39
CA PHE A 74 13.25 -1.47 11.97
C PHE A 74 12.84 -0.09 11.46
N VAL A 75 11.94 0.60 12.18
CA VAL A 75 11.54 1.97 11.83
C VAL A 75 12.74 2.93 11.85
N SER A 76 13.59 2.86 12.87
CA SER A 76 14.80 3.69 12.93
C SER A 76 15.77 3.39 11.78
N TYR A 77 15.93 2.11 11.41
CA TYR A 77 16.72 1.71 10.23
C TYR A 77 16.16 2.31 8.92
N LEU A 78 14.83 2.25 8.74
CA LEU A 78 14.16 2.81 7.56
C LEU A 78 14.32 4.33 7.51
N SER A 79 14.08 5.03 8.62
CA SER A 79 14.23 6.49 8.71
C SER A 79 15.67 6.92 8.40
N TYR A 80 16.66 6.22 8.98
CA TYR A 80 18.07 6.47 8.68
C TYR A 80 18.39 6.27 7.20
N SER A 81 17.93 5.16 6.62
CA SER A 81 18.20 4.83 5.21
C SER A 81 17.53 5.81 4.23
N LEU A 82 16.33 6.30 4.56
CA LEU A 82 15.64 7.34 3.79
C LEU A 82 16.37 8.68 3.88
N LYS A 83 16.89 9.02 5.07
CA LYS A 83 17.69 10.22 5.28
C LYS A 83 18.98 10.22 4.45
N GLU A 84 19.65 9.07 4.33
CA GLU A 84 20.82 8.91 3.43
C GLU A 84 20.46 9.19 1.96
N LYS A 85 19.21 8.91 1.56
CA LYS A 85 18.65 9.25 0.24
C LYS A 85 18.07 10.67 0.14
N ARG A 86 18.24 11.51 1.17
CA ARG A 86 17.66 12.87 1.26
C ARG A 86 16.13 12.91 1.29
N ILE A 87 15.48 11.82 1.68
CA ILE A 87 14.04 11.75 1.92
C ILE A 87 13.81 11.95 3.43
N VAL A 88 13.09 13.00 3.81
CA VAL A 88 12.86 13.36 5.22
C VAL A 88 11.56 12.72 5.69
N ALA A 89 11.68 11.68 6.52
CA ALA A 89 10.55 11.03 7.16
C ALA A 89 10.90 10.76 8.64
N SER A 90 10.08 11.26 9.56
CA SER A 90 10.30 11.01 11.00
C SER A 90 9.98 9.56 11.35
N GLU A 91 10.63 9.04 12.40
CA GLU A 91 10.37 7.68 12.88
C GLU A 91 8.90 7.50 13.29
N ASP A 92 8.29 8.50 13.94
CA ASP A 92 6.88 8.46 14.34
C ASP A 92 5.94 8.40 13.14
N GLN A 93 6.22 9.18 12.10
CA GLN A 93 5.43 9.19 10.87
C GLN A 93 5.54 7.85 10.13
N LEU A 94 6.75 7.29 10.03
CA LEU A 94 6.99 5.96 9.45
C LEU A 94 6.31 4.85 10.26
N ALA A 95 6.40 4.89 11.59
CA ALA A 95 5.75 3.93 12.45
C ALA A 95 4.22 3.99 12.30
N SER A 96 3.65 5.18 12.32
CA SER A 96 2.21 5.39 12.13
C SER A 96 1.75 4.88 10.77
N TYR A 97 2.46 5.25 9.70
CA TYR A 97 2.18 4.78 8.35
C TYR A 97 2.25 3.27 8.25
N LEU A 98 3.33 2.64 8.72
CA LEU A 98 3.47 1.18 8.62
C LEU A 98 2.38 0.44 9.41
N LEU A 99 2.01 0.93 10.60
CA LEU A 99 1.01 0.28 11.44
C LEU A 99 -0.43 0.52 10.98
N THR A 100 -0.78 1.73 10.56
CA THR A 100 -2.18 2.14 10.35
C THR A 100 -2.49 2.59 8.93
N GLY A 101 -1.47 2.92 8.15
CA GLY A 101 -1.62 3.55 6.83
C GLY A 101 -1.86 5.06 6.88
N GLU A 102 -1.96 5.65 8.06
CA GLU A 102 -2.10 7.10 8.23
C GLU A 102 -0.78 7.82 7.92
N GLN A 103 -0.86 9.07 7.44
CA GLN A 103 0.29 9.97 7.28
C GLN A 103 1.44 9.42 6.42
N ASN A 104 1.18 9.13 5.14
CA ASN A 104 2.22 8.69 4.20
C ASN A 104 3.47 9.60 4.27
N PRO A 105 4.66 9.06 4.62
CA PRO A 105 5.89 9.83 4.83
C PRO A 105 6.47 10.44 3.56
N PHE A 106 5.98 10.04 2.40
CA PHE A 106 6.46 10.48 1.09
C PHE A 106 5.52 11.49 0.41
N LYS A 107 4.37 11.79 1.03
CA LYS A 107 3.40 12.76 0.49
C LYS A 107 3.57 14.10 1.20
N SER A 108 4.11 15.09 0.48
CA SER A 108 3.82 16.50 0.77
C SER A 108 2.30 16.70 0.72
N SER A 109 1.80 17.58 1.58
CA SER A 109 0.39 17.84 1.92
C SER A 109 -0.58 18.22 0.79
N ASP A 110 -0.21 18.05 -0.48
CA ASP A 110 -1.06 18.34 -1.65
C ASP A 110 -1.30 17.10 -2.55
N GLU A 111 -0.87 15.91 -2.14
CA GLU A 111 -0.92 14.74 -3.01
C GLU A 111 -1.69 13.59 -2.36
N ASP A 112 -3.03 13.67 -2.37
CA ASP A 112 -3.90 12.49 -2.44
C ASP A 112 -3.86 11.83 -3.84
N THR A 113 -2.78 12.04 -4.59
CA THR A 113 -2.49 11.38 -5.86
C THR A 113 -2.24 9.90 -5.62
N PHE A 114 -3.30 9.15 -5.81
CA PHE A 114 -3.32 7.73 -6.04
C PHE A 114 -2.52 7.43 -7.32
N SER A 115 -1.43 6.67 -7.20
CA SER A 115 -0.49 6.40 -8.29
C SER A 115 -1.03 5.30 -9.21
N LEU A 116 -1.66 5.68 -10.31
CA LEU A 116 -2.04 4.77 -11.42
C LEU A 116 -0.85 3.91 -11.90
N THR A 117 0.36 4.41 -11.68
CA THR A 117 1.66 3.78 -11.98
C THR A 117 1.81 2.41 -11.31
N GLU A 118 1.32 2.22 -10.08
CA GLU A 118 1.38 0.92 -9.39
C GLU A 118 0.57 -0.18 -10.11
N PHE A 119 -0.56 0.21 -10.73
CA PHE A 119 -1.40 -0.69 -11.54
C PHE A 119 -0.84 -0.94 -12.93
N LEU A 120 -0.21 0.07 -13.55
CA LEU A 120 0.46 -0.06 -14.83
C LEU A 120 1.63 -1.05 -14.74
N GLU A 121 2.33 -1.11 -13.62
CA GLU A 121 3.48 -2.00 -13.41
C GLU A 121 3.09 -3.46 -13.15
N GLN A 122 1.96 -3.71 -12.48
CA GLN A 122 1.52 -5.07 -12.14
C GLN A 122 0.78 -5.79 -13.28
N GLY A 123 0.14 -5.03 -14.18
CA GLY A 123 -0.67 -5.60 -15.27
C GLY A 123 -0.93 -4.61 -16.40
N PRO A 124 0.10 -4.19 -17.17
CA PRO A 124 -0.01 -3.11 -18.15
C PRO A 124 -1.06 -3.39 -19.24
N VAL A 125 -1.19 -4.66 -19.64
CA VAL A 125 -2.19 -5.10 -20.62
C VAL A 125 -3.60 -4.94 -20.06
N LEU A 126 -3.84 -5.42 -18.84
CA LEU A 126 -5.14 -5.32 -18.17
C LEU A 126 -5.51 -3.86 -17.93
N THR A 127 -4.58 -3.05 -17.42
CA THR A 127 -4.80 -1.62 -17.19
C THR A 127 -5.13 -0.89 -18.49
N SER A 128 -4.42 -1.17 -19.59
CA SER A 128 -4.73 -0.59 -20.90
C SER A 128 -6.11 -0.98 -21.40
N GLN A 129 -6.50 -2.26 -21.23
CA GLN A 129 -7.84 -2.74 -21.59
C GLN A 129 -8.94 -2.05 -20.77
N ILE A 130 -8.71 -1.84 -19.47
CA ILE A 130 -9.65 -1.13 -18.60
C ILE A 130 -9.83 0.32 -19.05
N ILE A 131 -8.72 1.02 -19.34
CA ILE A 131 -8.78 2.41 -19.84
C ILE A 131 -9.59 2.46 -21.13
N LEU A 132 -9.26 1.61 -22.10
CA LEU A 132 -9.98 1.55 -23.37
C LEU A 132 -11.47 1.23 -23.18
N LYS A 133 -11.80 0.33 -22.26
CA LYS A 133 -13.21 -0.03 -22.00
C LYS A 133 -13.97 1.10 -21.33
N VAL A 134 -13.36 1.82 -20.39
CA VAL A 134 -14.00 2.99 -19.75
C VAL A 134 -14.25 4.09 -20.78
N GLU A 135 -13.28 4.38 -21.64
CA GLU A 135 -13.42 5.34 -22.74
C GLU A 135 -14.50 4.91 -23.75
N GLU A 136 -14.55 3.62 -24.09
CA GLU A 136 -15.60 3.05 -24.96
C GLU A 136 -17.00 3.28 -24.36
N VAL A 137 -17.19 2.93 -23.07
CA VAL A 137 -18.47 3.07 -22.39
C VAL A 137 -18.87 4.53 -22.24
N ALA A 138 -17.93 5.42 -21.91
CA ALA A 138 -18.19 6.85 -21.83
C ALA A 138 -18.67 7.41 -23.17
N LYS A 139 -17.96 7.07 -24.26
CA LYS A 139 -18.33 7.48 -25.62
C LYS A 139 -19.70 6.96 -26.05
N ILE A 140 -20.05 5.71 -25.74
CA ILE A 140 -21.36 5.14 -26.07
C ILE A 140 -22.50 5.89 -25.35
N ASN A 141 -22.23 6.44 -24.17
CA ASN A 141 -23.21 7.10 -23.31
C ASN A 141 -23.11 8.63 -23.30
N ASP A 142 -22.37 9.21 -24.26
CA ASP A 142 -22.21 10.67 -24.42
C ASP A 142 -21.65 11.36 -23.14
N ILE A 143 -20.65 10.73 -22.54
CA ILE A 143 -19.89 11.26 -21.40
C ILE A 143 -18.48 11.60 -21.88
N ASP A 144 -18.08 12.86 -21.76
CA ASP A 144 -16.70 13.28 -22.05
C ASP A 144 -15.85 13.11 -20.78
N THR A 145 -14.95 12.12 -20.78
CA THR A 145 -14.10 11.83 -19.61
C THR A 145 -13.12 12.95 -19.26
N ASN A 146 -12.86 13.90 -20.17
CA ASN A 146 -11.96 15.03 -19.94
C ASN A 146 -12.70 16.28 -19.46
N GLU A 147 -13.95 16.47 -19.86
CA GLU A 147 -14.75 17.65 -19.51
C GLU A 147 -15.75 17.38 -18.38
N ASP A 148 -16.44 16.24 -18.40
CA ASP A 148 -17.50 15.90 -17.44
C ASP A 148 -16.96 15.31 -16.14
N ILE A 149 -15.72 14.81 -16.13
CA ILE A 149 -15.17 14.02 -15.02
C ILE A 149 -13.83 14.60 -14.58
N SER A 150 -13.67 14.78 -13.26
CA SER A 150 -12.40 15.22 -12.70
C SER A 150 -11.31 14.17 -12.89
N LYS A 151 -10.05 14.62 -13.00
CA LYS A 151 -8.89 13.74 -13.14
C LYS A 151 -8.76 12.75 -11.97
N ASP A 152 -9.22 13.11 -10.78
CA ASP A 152 -9.15 12.23 -9.62
C ASP A 152 -10.30 11.22 -9.61
N ALA A 153 -11.49 11.63 -10.03
CA ALA A 153 -12.62 10.71 -10.18
C ALA A 153 -12.34 9.66 -11.27
N ILE A 154 -11.81 10.05 -12.44
CA ILE A 154 -11.49 9.08 -13.51
C ILE A 154 -10.41 8.08 -13.07
N ARG A 155 -9.41 8.52 -12.29
CA ARG A 155 -8.40 7.63 -11.68
C ARG A 155 -9.04 6.64 -10.71
N LEU A 156 -9.98 7.10 -9.89
CA LEU A 156 -10.72 6.25 -8.96
C LEU A 156 -11.58 5.20 -9.69
N ILE A 157 -12.16 5.55 -10.84
CA ILE A 157 -12.90 4.61 -11.70
C ILE A 157 -11.96 3.49 -12.17
N TYR A 158 -10.81 3.83 -12.77
CA TYR A 158 -9.84 2.84 -13.24
C TYR A 158 -9.43 1.88 -12.12
N TYR A 159 -9.18 2.42 -10.92
CA TYR A 159 -8.85 1.62 -9.75
C TYR A 159 -9.95 0.64 -9.35
N ARG A 160 -11.19 1.10 -9.21
CA ARG A 160 -12.31 0.25 -8.77
C ARG A 160 -12.55 -0.89 -9.75
N ILE A 161 -12.43 -0.62 -11.04
CA ILE A 161 -12.56 -1.64 -12.08
C ILE A 161 -11.37 -2.61 -12.06
N ALA A 162 -10.13 -2.12 -11.97
CA ALA A 162 -8.96 -2.97 -11.86
C ALA A 162 -9.03 -3.92 -10.67
N ASN A 163 -9.38 -3.41 -9.50
CA ASN A 163 -9.59 -4.22 -8.29
C ASN A 163 -10.68 -5.26 -8.46
N HIS A 164 -11.80 -4.91 -9.10
CA HIS A 164 -12.86 -5.85 -9.38
C HIS A 164 -12.37 -6.98 -10.29
N CYS A 165 -11.66 -6.64 -11.36
CA CYS A 165 -11.10 -7.61 -12.30
C CYS A 165 -10.08 -8.53 -11.64
N PHE A 166 -9.15 -7.99 -10.82
CA PHE A 166 -8.18 -8.82 -10.09
C PHE A 166 -8.84 -9.75 -9.08
N LYS A 167 -9.79 -9.26 -8.27
CA LYS A 167 -10.48 -10.08 -7.26
C LYS A 167 -11.27 -11.23 -7.87
N ASN A 168 -11.84 -11.02 -9.05
CA ASN A 168 -12.67 -12.01 -9.73
C ASN A 168 -11.93 -12.77 -10.84
N ASN A 169 -10.61 -12.58 -10.95
CA ASN A 169 -9.77 -13.24 -11.96
C ASN A 169 -10.25 -13.00 -13.41
N ILE A 170 -10.80 -11.81 -13.66
CA ILE A 170 -11.30 -11.38 -14.99
C ILE A 170 -10.11 -10.79 -15.74
N HIS A 171 -9.58 -11.56 -16.68
CA HIS A 171 -8.44 -11.18 -17.51
C HIS A 171 -8.81 -10.90 -18.98
N SER A 172 -10.03 -11.23 -19.37
CA SER A 172 -10.59 -10.96 -20.69
C SER A 172 -12.12 -11.04 -20.60
N ASP A 173 -12.81 -10.25 -21.41
CA ASP A 173 -14.27 -10.02 -21.37
C ASP A 173 -14.73 -9.10 -20.23
N PHE A 174 -14.87 -7.80 -20.54
CA PHE A 174 -15.33 -6.77 -19.61
C PHE A 174 -16.83 -6.48 -19.74
N ASN A 175 -17.60 -7.33 -20.44
CA ASN A 175 -19.04 -7.10 -20.61
C ASN A 175 -19.77 -7.08 -19.26
N GLU A 176 -19.31 -7.87 -18.28
CA GLU A 176 -19.84 -7.84 -16.91
C GLU A 176 -19.48 -6.54 -16.16
N ALA A 177 -18.33 -5.94 -16.48
CA ALA A 177 -17.87 -4.69 -15.88
C ALA A 177 -18.55 -3.46 -16.49
N GLU A 178 -19.14 -3.56 -17.69
CA GLU A 178 -19.71 -2.44 -18.44
C GLU A 178 -20.76 -1.66 -17.65
N LYS A 179 -21.70 -2.36 -16.98
CA LYS A 179 -22.72 -1.73 -16.14
C LYS A 179 -22.12 -1.03 -14.92
N GLN A 180 -21.06 -1.60 -14.35
CA GLN A 180 -20.35 -0.99 -13.21
C GLN A 180 -19.60 0.26 -13.67
N ILE A 181 -18.91 0.19 -14.81
CA ILE A 181 -18.23 1.33 -15.43
C ILE A 181 -19.21 2.47 -15.66
N LEU A 182 -20.34 2.20 -16.31
CA LEU A 182 -21.37 3.22 -16.57
C LEU A 182 -21.90 3.84 -15.27
N SER A 183 -22.18 3.01 -14.25
CA SER A 183 -22.65 3.49 -12.95
C SER A 183 -21.62 4.43 -12.29
N LEU A 184 -20.34 4.07 -12.35
CA LEU A 184 -19.27 4.89 -11.80
C LEU A 184 -19.06 6.18 -12.59
N LEU A 185 -19.19 6.17 -13.92
CA LEU A 185 -19.10 7.36 -14.77
C LEU A 185 -20.24 8.34 -14.47
N ILE A 186 -21.47 7.86 -14.31
CA ILE A 186 -22.63 8.70 -13.95
C ILE A 186 -22.42 9.33 -12.57
N LEU A 187 -22.04 8.52 -11.58
CA LEU A 187 -21.77 9.02 -10.22
C LEU A 187 -20.64 10.06 -10.22
N ALA A 188 -19.60 9.87 -11.03
CA ALA A 188 -18.50 10.82 -11.15
C ALA A 188 -18.94 12.14 -11.79
N LYS A 189 -19.74 12.08 -12.86
CA LYS A 189 -20.32 13.25 -13.52
C LYS A 189 -21.19 14.09 -12.58
N ASP A 190 -21.94 13.42 -11.70
CA ASP A 190 -22.79 14.07 -10.70
C ASP A 190 -22.02 14.53 -9.44
N ASN A 191 -20.68 14.37 -9.41
CA ASN A 191 -19.82 14.64 -8.24
C ASN A 191 -20.22 13.86 -6.97
N LEU A 192 -20.73 12.64 -7.15
CA LEU A 192 -21.16 11.74 -6.08
C LEU A 192 -20.14 10.62 -5.79
N LEU A 193 -18.95 10.68 -6.42
CA LEU A 193 -17.92 9.64 -6.39
C LEU A 193 -16.79 9.92 -5.40
#